data_AF-A0A4Y7L762-F1
#
_entry.id   AF-A0A4Y7L762-F1
#
_cell.length_a   1.000
_cell.length_b   1.000
_cell.length_c   1.000
_cell.angle_alpha   90.00
_cell.angle_beta   90.00
_cell.angle_gamma   90.00
#
_symmetry.space_group_name_H-M   'P 1'
#
loop_
_entity.id
_entity.type
_entity.pdbx_description
1 polymer ?
#
loop_
_entity_poly.entity_id
_entity_poly.type
_entity_poly.pdbx_seq_one_letter_code
_entity_poly.pdbx_strand_id
1 'polypeptide(L)'
;MINGKKNKNMGVCEEGKDRTSELPESILHHILSFLPIKCIASTSVLSRQWRYLYLTSPILDFCNWRSTANSEVSDEECRMETERFMEFVDRIMNLCDGNMPNIKRLCLELDDHFDKSRINGWISNAIRRNAEEIYLEVQSEYILSFPLCLFSSGTLARLELEMNCALQLPKSVSLPSLKSLVVSHVVFINDNSTREFFSNCPVLEDLVISSCPPALKWLSFDAENASGSLDDIRVEIHAPNLLFFRYWEYVKRSYDLRNFTSLTYAEIDMFVDMSPFTREQIYHSARELLGGLSNVDHLKLSVDVFDALSFEGYRINNLPKFYNLTYLEATFMFSCSSNGVLLDLLEISPNLESLVFSEGLNPSESDDDDTWKLNLMTPCLLPKLKSIEVQIFKGTSRELVLVIQFLRDARVLQRMNIKFSSSLSITQKNKAMEQLLTFPRGSPGCVVNFL
;
A
#
# COMPACT_ATOMS: atom_id res chain seq x y z
N MET A 1 83.05 -41.94 -16.52
CA MET A 1 82.20 -41.80 -15.31
C MET A 1 81.44 -40.50 -15.42
N ILE A 2 80.13 -40.58 -15.24
CA ILE A 2 79.10 -39.67 -15.78
C ILE A 2 78.76 -38.60 -14.73
N ASN A 3 78.84 -37.33 -15.12
CA ASN A 3 78.34 -36.18 -14.37
C ASN A 3 76.82 -36.03 -14.62
N GLY A 4 76.00 -36.36 -13.63
CA GLY A 4 74.55 -36.21 -13.68
C GLY A 4 74.07 -34.90 -13.05
N LYS A 5 73.57 -33.98 -13.87
CA LYS A 5 72.71 -32.85 -13.46
C LYS A 5 71.40 -33.40 -12.87
N LYS A 6 70.98 -32.93 -11.70
CA LYS A 6 69.58 -32.96 -11.26
C LYS A 6 69.16 -31.56 -10.84
N ASN A 7 68.31 -30.95 -11.68
CA ASN A 7 67.58 -29.72 -11.42
C ASN A 7 66.67 -29.88 -10.20
N LYS A 8 66.75 -28.94 -9.25
CA LYS A 8 65.69 -28.66 -8.29
C LYS A 8 64.67 -27.74 -8.97
N ASN A 9 63.56 -28.28 -9.46
CA ASN A 9 62.37 -27.48 -9.72
C ASN A 9 61.55 -27.40 -8.42
N MET A 10 61.67 -26.26 -7.75
CA MET A 10 60.77 -25.83 -6.69
C MET A 10 59.51 -25.33 -7.40
N GLY A 11 58.45 -26.13 -7.38
CA GLY A 11 57.13 -25.71 -7.87
C GLY A 11 56.61 -24.59 -6.97
N VAL A 12 56.66 -23.36 -7.48
CA VAL A 12 55.93 -22.23 -6.92
C VAL A 12 54.45 -22.49 -7.24
N CYS A 13 53.63 -22.73 -6.23
CA CYS A 13 52.18 -22.65 -6.39
C CYS A 13 51.86 -21.19 -6.73
N GLU A 14 51.42 -20.91 -7.95
CA GLU A 14 50.85 -19.62 -8.30
C GLU A 14 49.63 -19.37 -7.40
N GLU A 15 49.75 -18.45 -6.46
CA GLU A 15 48.62 -17.89 -5.73
C GLU A 15 47.62 -17.35 -6.76
N GLY A 16 46.39 -17.88 -6.76
CA GLY A 16 45.33 -17.40 -7.63
C GLY A 16 45.15 -15.90 -7.44
N LYS A 17 45.42 -15.11 -8.48
CA LYS A 17 45.28 -13.64 -8.44
C LYS A 17 43.85 -13.26 -8.01
N ASP A 18 43.76 -12.49 -6.93
CA ASP A 18 42.50 -11.88 -6.48
C ASP A 18 42.12 -10.73 -7.42
N ARG A 19 41.40 -11.09 -8.49
CA ARG A 19 40.89 -10.15 -9.49
C ARG A 19 39.76 -9.27 -8.95
N THR A 20 39.13 -9.66 -7.85
CA THR A 20 38.04 -8.91 -7.21
C THR A 20 38.55 -7.72 -6.41
N SER A 21 39.74 -7.81 -5.82
CA SER A 21 40.44 -6.68 -5.18
C SER A 21 41.19 -5.76 -6.18
N GLU A 22 41.19 -6.09 -7.48
CA GLU A 22 41.75 -5.23 -8.53
C GLU A 22 40.68 -4.30 -9.16
N LEU A 23 39.40 -4.45 -8.78
CA LEU A 23 38.32 -3.62 -9.30
C LEU A 23 38.37 -2.19 -8.70
N PRO A 24 38.09 -1.15 -9.49
CA PRO A 24 37.95 0.21 -8.96
C PRO A 24 36.82 0.29 -7.93
N GLU A 25 37.00 1.15 -6.92
CA GLU A 25 36.03 1.32 -5.83
C GLU A 25 34.61 1.67 -6.34
N SER A 26 34.52 2.43 -7.44
CA SER A 26 33.24 2.77 -8.09
C SER A 26 32.47 1.54 -8.62
N ILE A 27 33.18 0.54 -9.14
CA ILE A 27 32.58 -0.71 -9.63
C ILE A 27 32.17 -1.58 -8.45
N LEU A 28 32.96 -1.60 -7.38
CA LEU A 28 32.61 -2.30 -6.14
C LEU A 28 31.33 -1.72 -5.53
N HIS A 29 31.23 -0.39 -5.39
CA HIS A 29 29.99 0.28 -4.94
C HIS A 29 28.80 0.00 -5.84
N HIS A 30 29.02 -0.06 -7.16
CA HIS A 30 27.95 -0.42 -8.10
C HIS A 30 27.47 -1.86 -7.88
N ILE A 31 28.36 -2.84 -7.75
CA ILE A 31 28.00 -4.24 -7.47
C ILE A 31 27.27 -4.34 -6.12
N LEU A 32 27.78 -3.67 -5.10
CA LEU A 32 27.22 -3.70 -3.75
C LEU A 32 25.87 -2.99 -3.66
N SER A 33 25.58 -2.02 -4.53
CA SER A 33 24.27 -1.34 -4.59
C SER A 33 23.10 -2.28 -4.90
N PHE A 34 23.39 -3.48 -5.42
CA PHE A 34 22.39 -4.52 -5.68
C PHE A 34 22.24 -5.51 -4.52
N LEU A 35 23.01 -5.38 -3.44
CA LEU A 35 23.03 -6.34 -2.33
C LEU A 35 22.49 -5.72 -1.03
N PRO A 36 21.74 -6.48 -0.22
CA PRO A 36 21.36 -6.03 1.13
C PRO A 36 22.58 -5.78 2.00
N ILE A 37 22.50 -4.83 2.94
CA ILE A 37 23.64 -4.41 3.78
C ILE A 37 24.30 -5.57 4.54
N LYS A 38 23.55 -6.62 4.87
CA LYS A 38 24.06 -7.85 5.51
C LYS A 38 24.99 -8.63 4.59
N CYS A 39 24.61 -8.76 3.32
CA CYS A 39 25.45 -9.36 2.29
C CYS A 39 26.68 -8.50 2.04
N ILE A 40 26.53 -7.17 2.01
CA ILE A 40 27.69 -6.27 1.90
C ILE A 40 28.62 -6.44 3.12
N ALA A 41 28.06 -6.48 4.33
CA ALA A 41 28.85 -6.69 5.55
C ALA A 41 29.53 -8.06 5.59
N SER A 42 28.91 -9.11 5.07
CA SER A 42 29.55 -10.43 5.00
C SER A 42 30.71 -10.46 4.00
N THR A 43 30.69 -9.64 2.95
CA THR A 43 31.84 -9.49 2.03
C THR A 43 33.06 -8.85 2.69
N SER A 44 32.93 -8.27 3.89
CA SER A 44 34.05 -7.66 4.63
C SER A 44 35.20 -8.62 4.95
N VAL A 45 34.94 -9.94 4.92
CA VAL A 45 35.96 -10.98 5.15
C VAL A 45 36.74 -11.34 3.88
N LEU A 46 36.28 -10.92 2.69
CA LEU A 46 36.88 -11.31 1.41
C LEU A 46 38.25 -10.64 1.19
N SER A 47 38.38 -9.36 1.53
CA SER A 47 39.65 -8.64 1.43
C SER A 47 39.66 -7.36 2.24
N ARG A 48 40.87 -6.76 2.41
CA ARG A 48 41.03 -5.48 3.11
C ARG A 48 40.27 -4.33 2.44
N GLN A 49 40.07 -4.37 1.13
CA GLN A 49 39.31 -3.34 0.42
C GLN A 49 37.81 -3.47 0.71
N TRP A 50 37.29 -4.70 0.74
CA TRP A 50 35.87 -4.97 0.99
C TRP A 50 35.48 -4.76 2.46
N ARG A 51 36.46 -4.79 3.36
CA ARG A 51 36.28 -4.65 4.81
C ARG A 51 35.47 -3.43 5.23
N TYR A 52 35.50 -2.34 4.46
CA TYR A 52 34.88 -1.07 4.81
C TYR A 52 33.85 -0.57 3.79
N LEU A 53 33.54 -1.33 2.74
CA LEU A 53 32.64 -0.84 1.69
C LEU A 53 31.20 -0.63 2.19
N TYR A 54 30.70 -1.51 3.07
CA TYR A 54 29.36 -1.37 3.65
C TYR A 54 29.17 -0.06 4.44
N LEU A 55 30.27 0.53 4.92
CA LEU A 55 30.23 1.79 5.68
C LEU A 55 29.95 3.02 4.82
N THR A 56 30.12 2.89 3.50
CA THR A 56 29.91 3.98 2.54
C THR A 56 28.66 3.77 1.68
N SER A 57 27.88 2.73 1.98
CA SER A 57 26.61 2.48 1.30
C SER A 57 25.61 3.62 1.58
N PRO A 58 25.01 4.23 0.55
CA PRO A 58 23.95 5.20 0.72
C PRO A 58 22.62 4.55 1.12
N ILE A 59 22.49 3.23 0.98
CA ILE A 59 21.28 2.48 1.34
C ILE A 59 21.63 1.62 2.56
N LEU A 60 20.99 1.92 3.68
CA LEU A 60 21.11 1.20 4.94
C LEU A 60 19.81 0.46 5.21
N ASP A 61 19.67 -0.71 4.59
CA ASP A 61 18.49 -1.56 4.73
C ASP A 61 18.74 -2.66 5.78
N PHE A 62 18.17 -2.48 6.97
CA PHE A 62 18.28 -3.42 8.07
C PHE A 62 17.01 -4.25 8.31
N CYS A 63 16.10 -4.35 7.35
CA CYS A 63 14.94 -5.24 7.47
C CYS A 63 15.38 -6.71 7.50
N ASN A 64 14.57 -7.56 8.14
CA ASN A 64 14.77 -9.00 8.38
C ASN A 64 16.06 -9.35 9.15
N TRP A 65 16.57 -8.43 9.99
CA TRP A 65 17.89 -8.60 10.64
C TRP A 65 17.96 -9.78 11.59
N ARG A 66 16.81 -10.16 12.18
CA ARG A 66 16.64 -11.42 12.90
C ARG A 66 15.93 -12.44 12.00
N SER A 67 16.40 -13.68 12.02
CA SER A 67 15.73 -14.80 11.36
C SER A 67 14.59 -15.31 12.25
N THR A 68 13.35 -15.13 11.82
CA THR A 68 12.14 -15.62 12.52
C THR A 68 11.87 -17.12 12.34
N ALA A 69 12.77 -17.85 11.67
CA ALA A 69 12.55 -19.24 11.25
C ALA A 69 12.53 -20.29 12.38
N ASN A 70 12.88 -19.94 13.64
CA ASN A 70 12.91 -20.88 14.75
C ASN A 70 12.02 -20.38 15.90
N SER A 71 10.84 -20.98 16.07
CA SER A 71 9.85 -20.62 17.09
C SER A 71 10.18 -21.10 18.52
N GLU A 72 11.45 -21.38 18.84
CA GLU A 72 11.90 -21.89 20.14
C GLU A 72 13.11 -21.12 20.70
N VAL A 73 13.34 -19.88 20.24
CA VAL A 73 14.43 -19.02 20.76
C VAL A 73 13.99 -18.42 22.10
N SER A 74 14.88 -18.48 23.10
CA SER A 74 14.61 -17.86 24.41
C SER A 74 14.68 -16.33 24.34
N ASP A 75 13.93 -15.63 25.20
CA ASP A 75 13.92 -14.16 25.26
C ASP A 75 15.33 -13.55 25.47
N GLU A 76 16.17 -14.20 26.27
CA GLU A 76 17.55 -13.77 26.50
C GLU A 76 18.42 -13.88 25.24
N GLU A 77 18.21 -14.93 24.44
CA GLU A 77 18.93 -15.08 23.17
C GLU A 77 18.50 -14.01 22.16
N CYS A 78 17.20 -13.71 22.07
CA CYS A 78 16.69 -12.59 21.29
C CYS A 78 17.37 -11.27 21.70
N ARG A 79 17.41 -11.00 23.00
CA ARG A 79 18.04 -9.78 23.55
C ARG A 79 19.53 -9.69 23.20
N MET A 80 20.27 -10.80 23.31
CA MET A 80 21.68 -10.84 22.94
C MET A 80 21.90 -10.59 21.44
N GLU A 81 21.02 -11.12 20.58
CA GLU A 81 21.05 -10.82 19.15
C GLU A 81 20.74 -9.36 18.86
N THR A 82 19.75 -8.76 19.53
CA THR A 82 19.45 -7.32 19.42
C THR A 82 20.67 -6.51 19.78
N GLU A 83 21.31 -6.76 20.93
CA GLU A 83 22.49 -6.00 21.35
C GLU A 83 23.62 -6.08 20.31
N ARG A 84 23.92 -7.28 19.79
CA ARG A 84 24.94 -7.45 18.73
C ARG A 84 24.58 -6.67 17.47
N PHE A 85 23.30 -6.64 17.10
CA PHE A 85 22.82 -5.86 15.98
C PHE A 85 22.92 -4.35 16.25
N MET A 86 22.55 -3.89 17.45
CA MET A 86 22.68 -2.48 17.84
C MET A 86 24.15 -2.03 17.80
N GLU A 87 25.09 -2.83 18.32
CA GLU A 87 26.53 -2.56 18.24
C GLU A 87 27.01 -2.47 16.78
N PHE A 88 26.47 -3.32 15.91
CA PHE A 88 26.78 -3.30 14.48
C PHE A 88 26.28 -2.01 13.81
N VAL A 89 25.04 -1.58 14.09
CA VAL A 89 24.49 -0.32 13.57
C VAL A 89 25.24 0.89 14.13
N ASP A 90 25.55 0.88 15.43
CA ASP A 90 26.36 1.91 16.08
C ASP A 90 27.71 2.07 15.38
N ARG A 91 28.37 0.97 14.98
CA ARG A 91 29.63 1.04 14.24
C ARG A 91 29.48 1.72 12.87
N ILE A 92 28.36 1.52 12.19
CA ILE A 92 28.06 2.18 10.90
C ILE A 92 27.75 3.67 11.12
N MET A 93 27.00 3.99 12.18
CA MET A 93 26.54 5.33 12.49
C MET A 93 27.61 6.21 13.16
N ASN A 94 28.57 5.62 13.89
CA ASN A 94 29.62 6.33 14.61
C ASN A 94 30.86 6.66 13.78
N LEU A 95 30.87 6.32 12.50
CA LEU A 95 31.82 6.94 11.58
C LEU A 95 31.58 8.45 11.60
N CYS A 96 32.49 9.15 12.25
CA CYS A 96 32.48 10.58 12.45
C CYS A 96 33.83 11.09 11.98
N ASP A 97 34.01 11.24 10.68
CA ASP A 97 35.05 12.09 10.12
C ASP A 97 34.49 12.78 8.88
N GLY A 98 34.87 14.05 8.68
CA GLY A 98 34.17 15.08 7.88
C GLY A 98 33.92 14.83 6.38
N ASN A 99 33.93 13.59 5.92
CA ASN A 99 33.57 13.16 4.57
C ASN A 99 32.51 12.04 4.61
N MET A 100 31.44 12.27 5.38
CA MET A 100 30.37 11.30 5.59
C MET A 100 29.50 11.18 4.33
N PRO A 101 29.34 9.96 3.77
CA PRO A 101 28.46 9.77 2.62
C PRO A 101 27.02 10.05 3.04
N ASN A 102 26.27 10.67 2.12
CA ASN A 102 24.83 10.86 2.32
C ASN A 102 24.17 9.49 2.47
N ILE A 103 23.29 9.38 3.45
CA ILE A 103 22.38 8.24 3.54
C ILE A 103 21.20 8.63 2.67
N LYS A 104 20.92 7.86 1.63
CA LYS A 104 19.72 8.06 0.82
C LYS A 104 18.51 7.42 1.49
N ARG A 105 18.66 6.16 1.93
CA ARG A 105 17.59 5.36 2.52
C ARG A 105 18.04 4.69 3.82
N LEU A 106 17.20 4.76 4.84
CA LEU A 106 17.34 4.00 6.08
C LEU A 106 16.08 3.13 6.28
N CYS A 107 16.25 1.82 6.41
CA CYS A 107 15.19 0.89 6.80
C CYS A 107 15.55 0.25 8.13
N LEU A 108 14.65 0.32 9.11
CA LEU A 108 14.83 -0.27 10.43
C LEU A 108 13.61 -1.12 10.79
N GLU A 109 13.86 -2.35 11.22
CA GLU A 109 12.88 -3.24 11.85
C GLU A 109 13.24 -3.36 13.33
N LEU A 110 12.33 -2.92 14.20
CA LEU A 110 12.56 -2.73 15.62
C LEU A 110 11.65 -3.65 16.45
N ASP A 111 12.25 -4.34 17.41
CA ASP A 111 11.60 -5.14 18.45
C ASP A 111 11.62 -4.44 19.83
N ASP A 112 11.01 -5.09 20.83
CA ASP A 112 10.93 -4.59 22.21
C ASP A 112 12.26 -4.55 22.97
N HIS A 113 13.31 -5.22 22.49
CA HIS A 113 14.62 -5.25 23.14
C HIS A 113 15.52 -4.08 22.72
N PHE A 114 15.13 -3.28 21.73
CA PHE A 114 15.94 -2.14 21.29
C PHE A 114 16.01 -1.01 22.31
N ASP A 115 17.21 -0.43 22.41
CA ASP A 115 17.43 0.80 23.17
C ASP A 115 16.91 2.03 22.40
N LYS A 116 15.89 2.70 22.97
CA LYS A 116 15.25 3.90 22.38
C LYS A 116 16.24 5.04 22.10
N SER A 117 17.26 5.22 22.94
CA SER A 117 18.23 6.30 22.76
C SER A 117 19.14 6.05 21.56
N ARG A 118 19.54 4.78 21.33
CA ARG A 118 20.30 4.38 20.14
C ARG A 118 19.49 4.56 18.87
N ILE A 119 18.24 4.10 18.84
CA ILE A 119 17.33 4.31 17.69
C ILE A 119 17.21 5.79 17.34
N ASN A 120 16.96 6.63 18.34
CA ASN A 120 16.86 8.08 18.14
C ASN A 120 18.17 8.69 17.64
N GLY A 121 19.31 8.16 18.10
CA GLY A 121 20.64 8.51 17.59
C GLY A 121 20.83 8.14 16.12
N TRP A 122 20.43 6.93 15.72
CA TRP A 122 20.51 6.46 14.33
C TRP A 122 19.66 7.29 13.38
N ILE A 123 18.39 7.53 13.75
CA ILE A 123 17.48 8.38 12.96
C ILE A 123 18.05 9.79 12.83
N SER A 124 18.51 10.39 13.94
CA SER A 124 19.10 11.74 13.91
C SER A 124 20.34 11.80 13.03
N ASN A 125 21.16 10.75 13.04
CA ASN A 125 22.36 10.66 12.21
C ASN A 125 21.99 10.54 10.72
N ALA A 126 21.00 9.71 10.38
CA ALA A 126 20.52 9.58 9.01
C ALA A 126 19.95 10.89 8.47
N ILE A 127 19.09 11.58 9.22
CA ILE A 127 18.58 12.91 8.84
C ILE A 127 19.74 13.92 8.67
N ARG A 128 20.71 13.93 9.58
CA ARG A 128 21.89 14.80 9.46
C ARG A 128 22.74 14.50 8.22
N ARG A 129 22.70 13.27 7.71
CA ARG A 129 23.34 12.84 6.46
C ARG A 129 22.39 12.92 5.25
N ASN A 130 21.38 13.79 5.32
CA ASN A 130 20.44 14.10 4.24
C ASN A 130 19.61 12.89 3.77
N ALA A 131 19.16 12.04 4.69
CA ALA A 131 18.20 10.98 4.37
C ALA A 131 16.99 11.51 3.58
N GLU A 132 16.75 10.87 2.44
CA GLU A 132 15.61 11.12 1.56
C GLU A 132 14.46 10.16 1.87
N GLU A 133 14.77 8.93 2.32
CA GLU A 133 13.78 7.89 2.56
C GLU A 133 14.02 7.21 3.93
N ILE A 134 12.98 7.12 4.75
CA ILE A 134 13.02 6.41 6.03
C ILE A 134 11.84 5.44 6.11
N TYR A 135 12.15 4.17 6.37
CA TYR A 135 11.21 3.09 6.68
C TYR A 135 11.44 2.63 8.13
N LEU A 136 10.39 2.66 8.94
CA LEU A 136 10.40 2.17 10.31
C LEU A 136 9.30 1.13 10.48
N GLU A 137 9.69 -0.12 10.67
CA GLU A 137 8.83 -1.20 11.13
C GLU A 137 9.05 -1.39 12.63
N VAL A 138 7.99 -1.28 13.43
CA VAL A 138 8.12 -1.35 14.90
C VAL A 138 7.04 -2.21 15.50
N GLN A 139 7.46 -3.20 16.28
CA GLN A 139 6.60 -4.01 17.12
C GLN A 139 6.92 -3.69 18.57
N SER A 140 6.00 -3.01 19.26
CA SER A 140 6.21 -2.69 20.66
C SER A 140 4.92 -2.47 21.45
N GLU A 141 4.94 -2.85 22.72
CA GLU A 141 3.84 -2.52 23.66
C GLU A 141 3.94 -1.09 24.22
N TYR A 142 5.05 -0.40 23.98
CA TYR A 142 5.31 0.91 24.57
C TYR A 142 4.92 2.09 23.68
N ILE A 143 4.69 3.22 24.33
CA ILE A 143 4.63 4.52 23.66
C ILE A 143 6.04 4.88 23.15
N LEU A 144 6.12 5.24 21.88
CA LEU A 144 7.34 5.67 21.21
C LEU A 144 7.30 7.16 20.87
N SER A 145 8.48 7.77 20.94
CA SER A 145 8.71 9.14 20.49
C SER A 145 10.03 9.18 19.73
N PHE A 146 9.97 9.69 18.51
CA PHE A 146 11.13 9.86 17.64
C PHE A 146 11.67 11.28 17.72
N PRO A 147 12.94 11.51 17.33
CA PRO A 147 13.55 12.83 17.41
C PRO A 147 12.82 13.85 16.52
N LEU A 148 12.79 15.10 16.96
CA LEU A 148 12.15 16.21 16.23
C LEU A 148 12.64 16.35 14.79
N CYS A 149 13.91 16.05 14.54
CA CYS A 149 14.53 16.14 13.23
C CYS A 149 13.87 15.22 12.19
N LEU A 150 13.28 14.09 12.60
CA LEU A 150 12.52 13.22 11.70
C LEU A 150 11.30 13.93 11.12
N PHE A 151 10.62 14.71 11.96
CA PHE A 151 9.36 15.40 11.64
C PHE A 151 9.56 16.88 11.23
N SER A 152 10.80 17.32 11.10
CA SER A 152 11.19 18.68 10.67
C SER A 152 12.22 18.67 9.54
N SER A 153 12.42 17.50 8.90
CA SER A 153 13.45 17.32 7.88
C SER A 153 13.08 18.03 6.57
N GLY A 154 14.03 18.81 6.06
CA GLY A 154 13.94 19.44 4.74
C GLY A 154 14.37 18.54 3.58
N THR A 155 14.92 17.34 3.84
CA THR A 155 15.42 16.42 2.79
C THR A 155 14.54 15.20 2.61
N LEU A 156 13.70 14.88 3.59
CA LEU A 156 12.91 13.66 3.62
C LEU A 156 11.81 13.73 2.56
N ALA A 157 11.91 12.88 1.54
CA ALA A 157 10.98 12.75 0.43
C ALA A 157 9.98 11.60 0.63
N ARG A 158 10.37 10.53 1.34
CA ARG A 158 9.48 9.41 1.70
C ARG A 158 9.61 9.02 3.16
N LEU A 159 8.48 8.90 3.84
CA LEU A 159 8.38 8.41 5.20
C LEU A 159 7.38 7.26 5.26
N GLU A 160 7.82 6.12 5.75
CA GLU A 160 6.99 4.93 5.92
C GLU A 160 7.09 4.46 7.37
N LEU A 161 5.94 4.44 8.02
CA LEU A 161 5.77 4.09 9.43
C LEU A 161 4.83 2.89 9.51
N GLU A 162 5.37 1.72 9.80
CA GLU A 162 4.62 0.50 10.05
C GLU A 162 4.79 0.14 11.52
N MET A 163 3.86 0.54 12.38
CA MET A 163 4.09 0.49 13.83
C MET A 163 2.89 -0.13 14.54
N ASN A 164 3.05 -1.32 15.08
CA ASN A 164 2.04 -1.95 15.96
C ASN A 164 2.13 -1.39 17.39
N CYS A 165 2.18 -0.06 17.53
CA CYS A 165 2.37 0.61 18.81
C CYS A 165 1.86 2.06 18.78
N ALA A 166 1.93 2.71 19.95
CA ALA A 166 1.50 4.10 20.09
C ALA A 166 2.64 5.10 19.79
N LEU A 167 2.37 6.06 18.90
CA LEU A 167 3.31 7.10 18.49
C LEU A 167 2.92 8.46 19.09
N GLN A 168 3.85 9.04 19.84
CA GLN A 168 3.78 10.41 20.31
C GLN A 168 4.51 11.34 19.35
N LEU A 169 3.74 12.07 18.54
CA LEU A 169 4.25 13.12 17.67
C LEU A 169 4.68 14.36 18.46
N PRO A 170 5.66 15.12 17.95
CA PRO A 170 6.03 16.38 18.55
C PRO A 170 4.98 17.48 18.35
N LYS A 171 5.10 18.57 19.12
CA LYS A 171 4.13 19.68 19.11
C LYS A 171 4.09 20.45 17.79
N SER A 172 5.13 20.36 16.97
CA SER A 172 5.19 21.02 15.67
C SER A 172 5.84 20.06 14.68
N VAL A 173 5.16 19.83 13.57
CA VAL A 173 5.63 19.00 12.46
C VAL A 173 5.67 19.87 11.20
N SER A 174 6.77 19.79 10.44
CA SER A 174 6.86 20.40 9.12
C SER A 174 7.76 19.56 8.22
N LEU A 175 7.17 18.97 7.18
CA LEU A 175 7.89 18.11 6.24
C LEU A 175 7.77 18.70 4.83
N PRO A 176 8.52 19.78 4.53
CA PRO A 176 8.33 20.58 3.32
C PRO A 176 8.69 19.86 2.03
N SER A 177 9.48 18.78 2.10
CA SER A 177 9.94 18.01 0.93
C SER A 177 9.27 16.64 0.81
N LEU A 178 8.36 16.29 1.72
CA LEU A 178 7.74 14.97 1.78
C LEU A 178 6.73 14.79 0.65
N LYS A 179 7.03 13.85 -0.24
CA LYS A 179 6.21 13.49 -1.39
C LYS A 179 5.38 12.23 -1.13
N SER A 180 5.91 11.28 -0.36
CA SER A 180 5.26 10.00 -0.12
C SER A 180 5.19 9.71 1.37
N LEU A 181 3.98 9.48 1.87
CA LEU A 181 3.72 9.13 3.26
C LEU A 181 2.92 7.83 3.33
N VAL A 182 3.47 6.86 4.04
CA VAL A 182 2.82 5.57 4.32
C VAL A 182 2.73 5.41 5.83
N VAL A 183 1.52 5.19 6.34
CA VAL A 183 1.26 4.99 7.76
C VAL A 183 0.40 3.74 7.93
N SER A 184 0.95 2.75 8.61
CA SER A 184 0.34 1.43 8.80
C SER A 184 0.36 1.05 10.27
N HIS A 185 -0.79 0.62 10.80
CA HIS A 185 -0.95 0.10 12.17
C HIS A 185 -0.70 1.10 13.31
N VAL A 186 -0.42 2.37 13.00
CA VAL A 186 0.04 3.37 13.98
C VAL A 186 -1.10 3.90 14.85
N VAL A 187 -0.88 3.92 16.17
CA VAL A 187 -1.78 4.52 17.15
C VAL A 187 -1.27 5.92 17.54
N PHE A 188 -1.82 6.99 16.97
CA PHE A 188 -1.42 8.36 17.32
C PHE A 188 -2.01 8.81 18.67
N ILE A 189 -1.21 9.27 19.61
CA ILE A 189 -1.70 9.70 20.95
C ILE A 189 -2.09 11.18 20.95
N ASN A 190 -1.25 11.97 20.30
CA ASN A 190 -1.43 13.37 19.97
C ASN A 190 -2.58 13.54 18.99
N ASP A 191 -3.75 14.06 19.40
CA ASP A 191 -4.62 14.76 18.47
C ASP A 191 -3.81 15.97 17.97
N ASN A 192 -4.02 17.24 18.34
CA ASN A 192 -3.37 18.45 17.76
C ASN A 192 -2.10 18.29 16.83
N SER A 193 -1.06 17.61 17.29
CA SER A 193 0.12 17.22 16.49
C SER A 193 -0.12 16.38 15.22
N THR A 194 -1.06 15.45 15.19
CA THR A 194 -1.34 14.58 14.02
C THR A 194 -2.00 15.35 12.86
N ARG A 195 -2.77 16.41 13.13
CA ARG A 195 -3.41 17.27 12.14
C ARG A 195 -2.32 18.10 11.52
N GLU A 196 -1.46 18.68 12.35
CA GLU A 196 -0.27 19.37 11.87
C GLU A 196 0.61 18.45 11.01
N PHE A 197 0.71 17.16 11.37
CA PHE A 197 1.46 16.19 10.58
C PHE A 197 0.90 16.03 9.16
N PHE A 198 -0.41 15.87 9.01
CA PHE A 198 -1.03 15.74 7.68
C PHE A 198 -1.25 17.09 6.97
N SER A 199 -1.33 18.23 7.67
CA SER A 199 -1.51 19.55 7.05
C SER A 199 -0.20 20.22 6.61
N ASN A 200 0.93 19.86 7.24
CA ASN A 200 2.23 20.50 6.99
C ASN A 200 3.15 19.69 6.05
N CYS A 201 2.54 18.98 5.09
CA CYS A 201 3.22 18.28 3.99
C CYS A 201 2.77 18.86 2.63
N PRO A 202 3.21 20.08 2.25
CA PRO A 202 2.63 20.83 1.14
C PRO A 202 2.86 20.23 -0.25
N VAL A 203 3.87 19.37 -0.40
CA VAL A 203 4.25 18.72 -1.66
C VAL A 203 3.90 17.24 -1.69
N LEU A 204 2.99 16.79 -0.82
CA LEU A 204 2.58 15.39 -0.73
C LEU A 204 1.86 14.96 -2.02
N GLU A 205 2.42 13.93 -2.67
CA GLU A 205 1.97 13.33 -3.93
C GLU A 205 1.33 11.95 -3.69
N ASP A 206 1.86 11.16 -2.74
CA ASP A 206 1.37 9.82 -2.40
C ASP A 206 1.02 9.70 -0.92
N LEU A 207 -0.19 9.22 -0.61
CA LEU A 207 -0.62 8.97 0.76
C LEU A 207 -1.23 7.57 0.89
N VAL A 208 -0.71 6.77 1.81
CA VAL A 208 -1.25 5.46 2.20
C VAL A 208 -1.54 5.47 3.69
N ILE A 209 -2.78 5.16 4.05
CA ILE A 209 -3.22 4.99 5.44
C ILE A 209 -3.83 3.59 5.57
N SER A 210 -3.31 2.78 6.48
CA SER A 210 -3.77 1.41 6.70
C SER A 210 -3.85 1.01 8.17
N SER A 211 -4.98 0.45 8.59
CA SER A 211 -5.20 -0.19 9.90
C SER A 211 -4.73 0.58 11.14
N CYS A 212 -4.81 1.91 11.14
CA CYS A 212 -4.52 2.83 12.23
C CYS A 212 -5.72 2.89 13.20
N PRO A 213 -5.59 2.31 14.42
CA PRO A 213 -6.69 2.25 15.38
C PRO A 213 -7.20 3.64 15.81
N PRO A 214 -8.40 3.74 16.42
CA PRO A 214 -9.11 5.00 16.67
C PRO A 214 -8.47 5.95 17.71
N ALA A 215 -7.17 5.85 18.00
CA ALA A 215 -6.46 6.95 18.63
C ALA A 215 -6.31 8.17 17.69
N LEU A 216 -6.71 8.05 16.41
CA LEU A 216 -7.06 9.18 15.56
C LEU A 216 -8.34 9.89 16.05
N LYS A 217 -8.37 10.50 17.24
CA LYS A 217 -9.46 11.42 17.61
C LYS A 217 -9.28 12.72 16.85
N TRP A 218 -10.07 12.95 15.81
CA TRP A 218 -10.00 14.24 15.13
C TRP A 218 -11.33 14.90 14.81
N LEU A 219 -11.63 15.87 15.70
CA LEU A 219 -12.18 17.22 15.52
C LEU A 219 -13.66 17.42 15.19
N SER A 220 -14.41 17.68 16.25
CA SER A 220 -15.41 18.75 16.24
C SER A 220 -14.70 20.10 16.43
N PHE A 221 -15.04 21.05 15.56
CA PHE A 221 -15.24 22.42 16.01
C PHE A 221 -16.74 22.55 16.28
N ASP A 222 -17.09 23.14 17.42
CA ASP A 222 -18.42 23.25 18.03
C ASP A 222 -18.96 21.97 18.70
N ALA A 223 -18.63 21.82 19.98
CA ALA A 223 -19.63 21.59 21.02
C ALA A 223 -18.98 21.78 22.40
N GLU A 224 -19.35 22.86 23.08
CA GLU A 224 -19.39 22.82 24.54
C GLU A 224 -20.24 21.60 24.93
N ASN A 225 -19.64 20.65 25.64
CA ASN A 225 -20.18 19.35 26.09
C ASN A 225 -19.90 18.15 25.17
N ALA A 226 -18.72 17.54 25.32
CA ALA A 226 -18.50 16.14 24.96
C ALA A 226 -18.14 15.33 26.22
N SER A 227 -19.14 14.69 26.82
CA SER A 227 -18.94 13.54 27.69
C SER A 227 -18.39 12.38 26.86
N GLY A 228 -17.35 11.72 27.34
CA GLY A 228 -16.53 10.77 26.57
C GLY A 228 -17.28 9.60 25.93
N SER A 229 -17.02 9.40 24.65
CA SER A 229 -16.88 8.09 24.01
C SER A 229 -15.67 8.13 23.05
N LEU A 230 -15.13 6.97 22.71
CA LEU A 230 -14.00 6.76 21.79
C LEU A 230 -14.41 6.88 20.30
N ASP A 231 -15.62 7.38 20.01
CA ASP A 231 -16.35 7.13 18.75
C ASP A 231 -16.53 8.37 17.84
N ASP A 232 -15.79 9.46 18.05
CA ASP A 232 -15.99 10.74 17.35
C ASP A 232 -14.80 11.12 16.45
N ILE A 233 -14.60 10.40 15.34
CA ILE A 233 -13.46 10.59 14.45
C ILE A 233 -13.92 11.08 13.08
N ARG A 234 -13.57 12.33 12.74
CA ARG A 234 -13.64 12.89 11.39
C ARG A 234 -12.26 12.82 10.74
N VAL A 235 -12.22 12.39 9.49
CA VAL A 235 -10.99 12.34 8.69
C VAL A 235 -10.91 13.61 7.84
N GLU A 236 -9.92 14.46 8.09
CA GLU A 236 -9.66 15.70 7.35
C GLU A 236 -8.25 15.64 6.76
N ILE A 237 -8.14 15.60 5.43
CA ILE A 237 -6.84 15.53 4.73
C ILE A 237 -6.71 16.74 3.82
N HIS A 238 -5.67 17.54 4.04
CA HIS A 238 -5.37 18.72 3.25
C HIS A 238 -4.10 18.50 2.42
N ALA A 239 -4.26 17.84 1.28
CA ALA A 239 -3.17 17.57 0.34
C ALA A 239 -3.59 17.94 -1.09
N PRO A 240 -3.46 19.21 -1.50
CA PRO A 240 -3.93 19.69 -2.81
C PRO A 240 -3.14 19.12 -4.00
N ASN A 241 -1.89 18.71 -3.77
CA ASN A 241 -1.00 18.13 -4.77
C ASN A 241 -1.03 16.60 -4.78
N LEU A 242 -1.91 15.97 -3.99
CA LEU A 242 -2.01 14.52 -3.89
C LEU A 242 -2.41 13.93 -5.23
N LEU A 243 -1.66 12.94 -5.72
CA LEU A 243 -1.86 12.23 -6.98
C LEU A 243 -2.39 10.80 -6.73
N PHE A 244 -1.92 10.16 -5.66
CA PHE A 244 -2.26 8.80 -5.26
C PHE A 244 -2.75 8.78 -3.82
N PHE A 245 -3.91 8.15 -3.59
CA PHE A 245 -4.48 7.95 -2.26
C PHE A 245 -4.90 6.49 -2.08
N ARG A 246 -4.34 5.83 -1.06
CA ARG A 246 -4.83 4.53 -0.59
C ARG A 246 -5.31 4.66 0.84
N TYR A 247 -6.52 4.20 1.08
CA TYR A 247 -7.16 4.23 2.38
C TYR A 247 -7.67 2.84 2.72
N TRP A 248 -7.14 2.23 3.77
CA TRP A 248 -7.48 0.88 4.21
C TRP A 248 -7.79 0.87 5.71
N GLU A 249 -9.04 1.14 6.08
CA GLU A 249 -9.41 1.41 7.47
C GLU A 249 -10.84 1.01 7.81
N TYR A 250 -11.13 0.91 9.10
CA TYR A 250 -12.51 0.91 9.56
C TYR A 250 -13.22 2.23 9.20
N VAL A 251 -14.51 2.13 8.84
CA VAL A 251 -15.36 3.30 8.58
C VAL A 251 -15.31 4.25 9.77
N LYS A 252 -15.08 5.54 9.48
CA LYS A 252 -15.08 6.63 10.47
C LYS A 252 -16.39 7.42 10.38
N ARG A 253 -16.61 8.34 11.32
CA ARG A 253 -17.90 9.04 11.45
C ARG A 253 -18.18 10.03 10.32
N SER A 254 -17.16 10.67 9.78
CA SER A 254 -17.28 11.60 8.66
C SER A 254 -15.96 11.80 7.95
N TYR A 255 -16.04 12.27 6.70
CA TYR A 255 -14.88 12.48 5.84
C TYR A 255 -14.93 13.86 5.20
N ASP A 256 -13.82 14.59 5.27
CA ASP A 256 -13.61 15.84 4.55
C ASP A 256 -12.38 15.76 3.64
N LEU A 257 -12.64 15.44 2.38
CA LEU A 257 -11.64 15.32 1.32
C LEU A 257 -11.77 16.43 0.27
N ARG A 258 -12.36 17.58 0.62
CA ARG A 258 -12.70 18.66 -0.35
C ARG A 258 -11.50 19.27 -1.08
N ASN A 259 -10.28 19.02 -0.61
CA ASN A 259 -9.06 19.62 -1.14
C ASN A 259 -8.25 18.69 -2.08
N PHE A 260 -8.80 17.57 -2.55
CA PHE A 260 -8.13 16.68 -3.51
C PHE A 260 -8.30 17.16 -4.97
N THR A 261 -7.67 18.30 -5.28
CA THR A 261 -7.78 18.91 -6.62
C THR A 261 -6.93 18.21 -7.68
N SER A 262 -5.83 17.57 -7.29
CA SER A 262 -4.88 16.91 -8.22
C SER A 262 -4.99 15.39 -8.22
N LEU A 263 -5.90 14.81 -7.42
CA LEU A 263 -5.96 13.37 -7.20
C LEU A 263 -6.39 12.64 -8.46
N THR A 264 -5.56 11.69 -8.89
CA THR A 264 -5.79 10.89 -10.10
C THR A 264 -6.19 9.46 -9.74
N TYR A 265 -5.50 8.84 -8.78
CA TYR A 265 -5.72 7.47 -8.37
C TYR A 265 -6.21 7.40 -6.92
N ALA A 266 -7.31 6.69 -6.69
CA ALA A 266 -7.78 6.36 -5.36
C ALA A 266 -8.09 4.86 -5.20
N GLU A 267 -7.61 4.26 -4.10
CA GLU A 267 -7.93 2.90 -3.69
C GLU A 267 -8.48 2.92 -2.28
N ILE A 268 -9.76 2.57 -2.14
CA ILE A 268 -10.50 2.62 -0.89
C ILE A 268 -10.91 1.21 -0.50
N ASP A 269 -10.36 0.76 0.61
CA ASP A 269 -10.77 -0.44 1.32
C ASP A 269 -11.31 -0.06 2.70
N MET A 270 -12.57 -0.36 2.96
CA MET A 270 -13.20 -0.09 4.24
C MET A 270 -13.44 -1.38 5.00
N PHE A 271 -13.42 -1.30 6.33
CA PHE A 271 -14.00 -2.34 7.18
C PHE A 271 -15.23 -1.79 7.90
N VAL A 272 -16.34 -2.51 7.82
CA VAL A 272 -17.58 -2.11 8.48
C VAL A 272 -17.74 -2.89 9.79
N ASP A 273 -17.81 -2.17 10.91
CA ASP A 273 -18.32 -2.71 12.17
C ASP A 273 -19.71 -2.10 12.43
N MET A 274 -20.68 -2.96 12.73
CA MET A 274 -22.07 -2.57 13.02
C MET A 274 -22.23 -1.97 14.43
N SER A 275 -21.18 -2.03 15.23
CA SER A 275 -21.08 -1.35 16.52
C SER A 275 -19.82 -0.48 16.52
N PRO A 276 -19.88 0.83 16.82
CA PRO A 276 -20.99 1.58 17.42
C PRO A 276 -21.94 2.27 16.41
N PHE A 277 -21.71 2.14 15.10
CA PHE A 277 -22.42 2.92 14.08
C PHE A 277 -23.71 2.25 13.58
N THR A 278 -24.75 3.05 13.34
CA THR A 278 -25.94 2.57 12.61
C THR A 278 -25.64 2.45 11.11
N ARG A 279 -26.40 1.62 10.38
CA ARG A 279 -26.25 1.51 8.90
C ARG A 279 -26.42 2.84 8.18
N GLU A 280 -27.31 3.69 8.67
CA GLU A 280 -27.53 5.04 8.11
C GLU A 280 -26.29 5.93 8.30
N GLN A 281 -25.64 5.86 9.46
CA GLN A 281 -24.39 6.60 9.70
C GLN A 281 -23.27 6.10 8.78
N ILE A 282 -23.11 4.78 8.66
CA ILE A 282 -22.14 4.15 7.75
C ILE A 282 -22.37 4.61 6.30
N TYR A 283 -23.63 4.64 5.86
CA TYR A 283 -24.01 5.13 4.54
C TYR A 283 -23.60 6.60 4.33
N HIS A 284 -23.90 7.47 5.28
CA HIS A 284 -23.53 8.88 5.18
C HIS A 284 -22.01 9.07 5.14
N SER A 285 -21.26 8.36 5.99
CA SER A 285 -19.80 8.37 6.00
C SER A 285 -19.21 7.92 4.67
N ALA A 286 -19.61 6.74 4.16
CA ALA A 286 -19.10 6.23 2.89
C ALA A 286 -19.45 7.16 1.72
N ARG A 287 -20.65 7.76 1.74
CA ARG A 287 -21.09 8.72 0.74
C ARG A 287 -20.25 10.02 0.77
N GLU A 288 -19.90 10.52 1.95
CA GLU A 288 -19.01 11.67 2.10
C GLU A 288 -17.61 11.38 1.54
N LEU A 289 -17.04 10.23 1.87
CA LEU A 289 -15.75 9.83 1.33
C LEU A 289 -15.81 9.77 -0.20
N LEU A 290 -16.77 9.02 -0.75
CA LEU A 290 -16.90 8.84 -2.19
C LEU A 290 -17.10 10.18 -2.91
N GLY A 291 -17.94 11.08 -2.37
CA GLY A 291 -18.14 12.41 -2.94
C GLY A 291 -16.87 13.25 -3.05
N GLY A 292 -15.94 13.08 -2.09
CA GLY A 292 -14.63 13.72 -2.09
C GLY A 292 -13.64 13.20 -3.14
N LEU A 293 -13.94 12.05 -3.77
CA LEU A 293 -13.08 11.40 -4.76
C LEU A 293 -13.56 11.64 -6.20
N SER A 294 -14.49 12.56 -6.43
CA SER A 294 -15.11 12.78 -7.74
C SER A 294 -14.17 13.26 -8.86
N ASN A 295 -12.96 13.70 -8.53
CA ASN A 295 -11.96 14.19 -9.50
C ASN A 295 -11.05 13.10 -10.09
N VAL A 296 -11.08 11.88 -9.53
CA VAL A 296 -10.14 10.80 -9.90
C VAL A 296 -10.40 10.25 -11.30
N ASP A 297 -9.34 9.76 -11.95
CA ASP A 297 -9.44 9.04 -13.22
C ASP A 297 -9.39 7.51 -13.05
N HIS A 298 -8.79 7.03 -11.96
CA HIS A 298 -8.74 5.63 -11.54
C HIS A 298 -9.29 5.48 -10.13
N LEU A 299 -10.33 4.66 -9.97
CA LEU A 299 -10.95 4.37 -8.68
C LEU A 299 -11.01 2.86 -8.45
N LYS A 300 -10.51 2.42 -7.29
CA LYS A 300 -10.60 1.04 -6.82
C LYS A 300 -11.35 1.03 -5.48
N LEU A 301 -12.41 0.24 -5.38
CA LEU A 301 -13.29 0.18 -4.21
C LEU A 301 -13.46 -1.27 -3.73
N SER A 302 -13.38 -1.47 -2.41
CA SER A 302 -13.70 -2.76 -1.78
C SER A 302 -15.19 -3.00 -1.59
N VAL A 303 -15.59 -4.25 -1.35
CA VAL A 303 -17.00 -4.62 -1.19
C VAL A 303 -17.64 -3.97 0.03
N ASP A 304 -16.89 -3.82 1.11
CA ASP A 304 -17.37 -3.12 2.29
C ASP A 304 -17.77 -1.67 1.98
N VAL A 305 -17.13 -1.02 1.01
CA VAL A 305 -17.56 0.31 0.52
C VAL A 305 -18.91 0.22 -0.19
N PHE A 306 -19.07 -0.76 -1.08
CA PHE A 306 -20.33 -0.99 -1.78
C PHE A 306 -21.48 -1.35 -0.83
N ASP A 307 -21.21 -2.20 0.16
CA ASP A 307 -22.16 -2.62 1.18
C ASP A 307 -22.49 -1.47 2.14
N ALA A 308 -21.52 -0.61 2.48
CA ALA A 308 -21.73 0.61 3.24
C ALA A 308 -22.65 1.60 2.50
N LEU A 309 -22.54 1.68 1.17
CA LEU A 309 -23.39 2.53 0.32
C LEU A 309 -24.75 1.91 0.01
N SER A 310 -24.94 0.63 0.31
CA SER A 310 -26.20 -0.10 0.08
C SER A 310 -27.16 0.08 1.26
N PHE A 311 -27.93 1.16 1.24
CA PHE A 311 -28.95 1.44 2.26
C PHE A 311 -30.35 1.61 1.63
N GLU A 312 -31.36 0.93 2.18
CA GLU A 312 -32.70 0.84 1.59
C GLU A 312 -33.35 2.21 1.40
N GLY A 313 -33.82 2.48 0.17
CA GLY A 313 -34.47 3.75 -0.18
C GLY A 313 -33.52 4.90 -0.49
N TYR A 314 -32.21 4.70 -0.37
CA TYR A 314 -31.20 5.71 -0.68
C TYR A 314 -30.50 5.43 -2.00
N ARG A 315 -30.07 6.52 -2.66
CA ARG A 315 -29.27 6.49 -3.89
C ARG A 315 -28.10 7.44 -3.78
N ILE A 316 -27.00 7.06 -4.43
CA ILE A 316 -25.78 7.88 -4.46
C ILE A 316 -25.70 8.75 -5.72
N ASN A 317 -26.72 8.72 -6.57
CA ASN A 317 -26.78 9.51 -7.82
C ASN A 317 -26.77 11.05 -7.62
N ASN A 318 -27.01 11.52 -6.39
CA ASN A 318 -26.87 12.92 -5.98
C ASN A 318 -25.42 13.33 -5.66
N LEU A 319 -24.46 12.42 -5.75
CA LEU A 319 -23.04 12.75 -5.62
C LEU A 319 -22.56 13.58 -6.82
N PRO A 320 -21.44 14.32 -6.65
CA PRO A 320 -20.78 14.96 -7.79
C PRO A 320 -20.48 13.93 -8.88
N LYS A 321 -20.62 14.36 -10.14
CA LYS A 321 -20.33 13.51 -11.29
C LYS A 321 -18.82 13.27 -11.40
N PHE A 322 -18.45 12.01 -11.61
CA PHE A 322 -17.09 11.54 -11.81
C PHE A 322 -16.70 11.71 -13.28
N TYR A 323 -16.53 12.96 -13.72
CA TYR A 323 -16.25 13.26 -15.13
C TYR A 323 -14.88 12.77 -15.58
N ASN A 324 -13.90 12.67 -14.69
CA ASN A 324 -12.55 12.23 -15.04
C ASN A 324 -12.39 10.71 -14.99
N LEU A 325 -13.33 9.99 -14.36
CA LEU A 325 -13.21 8.56 -14.13
C LEU A 325 -13.24 7.78 -15.45
N THR A 326 -12.14 7.10 -15.73
CA THR A 326 -11.96 6.24 -16.91
C THR A 326 -11.79 4.77 -16.54
N TYR A 327 -11.32 4.49 -15.32
CA TYR A 327 -11.11 3.14 -14.81
C TYR A 327 -11.78 2.97 -13.44
N LEU A 328 -12.64 1.95 -13.33
CA LEU A 328 -13.27 1.54 -12.07
C LEU A 328 -12.96 0.07 -11.81
N GLU A 329 -12.43 -0.23 -10.63
CA GLU A 329 -12.22 -1.59 -10.15
C GLU A 329 -13.00 -1.84 -8.86
N ALA A 330 -13.75 -2.94 -8.84
CA ALA A 330 -14.43 -3.45 -7.66
C ALA A 330 -13.73 -4.73 -7.18
N THR A 331 -13.30 -4.75 -5.92
CA THR A 331 -12.31 -5.71 -5.42
C THR A 331 -12.86 -6.89 -4.65
N PHE A 332 -14.16 -7.16 -4.66
CA PHE A 332 -14.69 -8.42 -4.13
C PHE A 332 -15.98 -8.85 -4.83
N MET A 333 -16.33 -10.09 -4.53
CA MET A 333 -17.39 -10.92 -5.05
C MET A 333 -18.77 -10.20 -4.80
N PHE A 334 -19.34 -9.59 -5.85
CA PHE A 334 -20.55 -8.74 -5.86
C PHE A 334 -21.82 -9.36 -5.25
N SER A 335 -22.38 -8.83 -4.15
CA SER A 335 -23.64 -9.28 -3.53
C SER A 335 -24.90 -8.65 -4.18
N CYS A 336 -26.07 -9.32 -4.07
CA CYS A 336 -27.34 -8.86 -4.64
C CYS A 336 -27.79 -7.47 -4.16
N SER A 337 -27.46 -7.13 -2.91
CA SER A 337 -27.80 -5.85 -2.27
C SER A 337 -27.08 -4.66 -2.91
N SER A 338 -25.87 -4.87 -3.44
CA SER A 338 -24.97 -3.78 -3.84
C SER A 338 -25.06 -3.42 -5.32
N ASN A 339 -25.98 -4.07 -6.06
CA ASN A 339 -26.27 -3.82 -7.47
C ASN A 339 -26.75 -2.38 -7.73
N GLY A 340 -27.59 -1.84 -6.83
CA GLY A 340 -28.08 -0.47 -6.95
C GLY A 340 -26.94 0.56 -6.90
N VAL A 341 -25.95 0.32 -6.05
CA VAL A 341 -24.78 1.20 -5.88
C VAL A 341 -23.91 1.19 -7.14
N LEU A 342 -23.68 0.02 -7.75
CA LEU A 342 -22.95 -0.04 -9.03
C LEU A 342 -23.66 0.74 -10.12
N LEU A 343 -24.99 0.57 -10.25
CA LEU A 343 -25.77 1.28 -11.25
C LEU A 343 -25.70 2.80 -11.02
N ASP A 344 -25.86 3.25 -9.77
CA ASP A 344 -25.72 4.66 -9.43
C ASP A 344 -24.29 5.19 -9.73
N LEU A 345 -23.24 4.40 -9.46
CA LEU A 345 -21.84 4.73 -9.80
C LEU A 345 -21.65 4.88 -11.30
N LEU A 346 -22.22 3.97 -12.10
CA LEU A 346 -22.18 4.05 -13.56
C LEU A 346 -22.96 5.28 -14.07
N GLU A 347 -24.10 5.62 -13.45
CA GLU A 347 -24.87 6.84 -13.76
C GLU A 347 -24.11 8.13 -13.48
N ILE A 348 -23.24 8.15 -12.46
CA ILE A 348 -22.43 9.32 -12.11
C ILE A 348 -21.06 9.34 -12.80
N SER A 349 -20.70 8.29 -13.56
CA SER A 349 -19.41 8.12 -14.23
C SER A 349 -19.53 8.11 -15.77
N PRO A 350 -19.90 9.24 -16.41
CA PRO A 350 -20.26 9.27 -17.83
C PRO A 350 -19.10 8.97 -18.80
N ASN A 351 -17.84 9.07 -18.33
CA ASN A 351 -16.66 8.86 -19.14
C ASN A 351 -15.93 7.54 -18.88
N LEU A 352 -16.54 6.63 -18.11
CA LEU A 352 -15.93 5.35 -17.76
C LEU A 352 -15.62 4.53 -19.01
N GLU A 353 -14.36 4.09 -19.15
CA GLU A 353 -13.87 3.30 -20.27
C GLU A 353 -13.60 1.84 -19.90
N SER A 354 -13.19 1.56 -18.66
CA SER A 354 -12.86 0.23 -18.18
C SER A 354 -13.52 -0.07 -16.84
N LEU A 355 -14.14 -1.25 -16.74
CA LEU A 355 -14.72 -1.78 -15.52
C LEU A 355 -14.10 -3.14 -15.19
N VAL A 356 -13.53 -3.28 -13.99
CA VAL A 356 -12.82 -4.49 -13.55
C VAL A 356 -13.46 -5.06 -12.29
N PHE A 357 -13.68 -6.37 -12.30
CA PHE A 357 -14.10 -7.16 -11.14
C PHE A 357 -12.95 -8.10 -10.76
N SER A 358 -12.06 -7.64 -9.87
CA SER A 358 -10.79 -8.32 -9.58
C SER A 358 -10.95 -9.62 -8.78
N GLU A 359 -12.06 -9.77 -8.08
CA GLU A 359 -12.33 -10.95 -7.23
C GLU A 359 -13.61 -11.71 -7.62
N GLY A 360 -14.12 -11.46 -8.83
CA GLY A 360 -15.29 -12.14 -9.38
C GLY A 360 -16.63 -11.54 -8.94
N LEU A 361 -17.72 -12.29 -9.07
CA LEU A 361 -19.08 -11.86 -8.73
C LEU A 361 -19.69 -12.87 -7.73
N ASN A 362 -20.31 -12.42 -6.62
CA ASN A 362 -20.82 -13.31 -5.55
C ASN A 362 -22.34 -13.41 -5.55
N PRO A 363 -22.89 -14.41 -6.22
CA PRO A 363 -24.23 -14.78 -5.86
C PRO A 363 -24.20 -15.39 -4.46
N SER A 364 -24.71 -14.71 -3.44
CA SER A 364 -25.08 -15.38 -2.18
C SER A 364 -25.93 -16.60 -2.55
N GLU A 365 -25.44 -17.81 -2.25
CA GLU A 365 -26.17 -19.05 -2.53
C GLU A 365 -27.44 -19.17 -1.65
N SER A 366 -27.58 -18.32 -0.64
CA SER A 366 -28.64 -18.37 0.37
C SER A 366 -29.93 -17.65 0.00
N ASP A 367 -29.94 -16.79 -1.03
CA ASP A 367 -31.15 -16.09 -1.44
C ASP A 367 -31.75 -16.78 -2.67
N ASP A 368 -32.78 -17.60 -2.45
CA ASP A 368 -33.66 -18.24 -3.45
C ASP A 368 -34.45 -17.24 -4.31
N ASP A 369 -34.05 -15.96 -4.33
CA ASP A 369 -34.79 -14.91 -5.02
C ASP A 369 -34.30 -14.77 -6.48
N ASP A 370 -35.18 -15.13 -7.42
CA ASP A 370 -35.03 -14.98 -8.88
C ASP A 370 -35.00 -13.49 -9.34
N THR A 371 -34.88 -12.55 -8.40
CA THR A 371 -34.89 -11.09 -8.62
C THR A 371 -33.55 -10.50 -9.01
N TRP A 372 -32.46 -11.29 -9.11
CA TRP A 372 -31.18 -10.82 -9.69
C TRP A 372 -31.37 -10.43 -11.16
N LYS A 373 -31.70 -9.17 -11.41
CA LYS A 373 -31.58 -8.53 -12.71
C LYS A 373 -30.94 -7.18 -12.47
N LEU A 374 -29.70 -7.01 -12.95
CA LEU A 374 -29.22 -5.67 -13.26
C LEU A 374 -30.12 -5.16 -14.39
N ASN A 375 -31.12 -4.38 -14.00
CA ASN A 375 -31.98 -3.69 -14.94
C ASN A 375 -31.18 -2.51 -15.51
N LEU A 376 -30.23 -2.81 -16.39
CA LEU A 376 -29.60 -1.87 -17.32
C LEU A 376 -30.66 -1.42 -18.34
N MET A 377 -31.81 -0.92 -17.88
CA MET A 377 -32.96 -0.54 -18.72
C MET A 377 -32.66 0.67 -19.61
N THR A 378 -31.52 1.31 -19.42
CA THR A 378 -31.06 2.46 -20.17
C THR A 378 -29.83 2.07 -20.98
N PRO A 379 -29.97 1.84 -22.30
CA PRO A 379 -28.86 1.64 -23.25
C PRO A 379 -27.82 2.77 -23.25
N CYS A 380 -28.09 3.85 -22.52
CA CYS A 380 -27.33 5.08 -22.41
C CYS A 380 -26.39 5.11 -21.19
N LEU A 381 -26.43 4.12 -20.30
CA LEU A 381 -25.64 4.13 -19.04
C LEU A 381 -24.14 4.00 -19.26
N LEU A 382 -23.71 3.46 -20.41
CA LEU A 382 -22.33 3.08 -20.68
C LEU A 382 -21.86 3.63 -22.04
N PRO A 383 -21.91 4.95 -22.29
CA PRO A 383 -21.68 5.51 -23.62
C PRO A 383 -20.22 5.38 -24.09
N LYS A 384 -19.28 5.15 -23.16
CA LYS A 384 -17.84 5.07 -23.43
C LYS A 384 -17.16 3.80 -22.92
N LEU A 385 -17.91 2.83 -22.38
CA LEU A 385 -17.33 1.63 -21.78
C LEU A 385 -16.75 0.70 -22.86
N LYS A 386 -15.42 0.66 -22.98
CA LYS A 386 -14.68 -0.10 -23.99
C LYS A 386 -14.24 -1.47 -23.49
N SER A 387 -13.96 -1.62 -22.20
CA SER A 387 -13.51 -2.90 -21.63
C SER A 387 -14.23 -3.27 -20.34
N ILE A 388 -14.53 -4.56 -20.22
CA ILE A 388 -14.95 -5.19 -18.97
C ILE A 388 -14.02 -6.36 -18.70
N GLU A 389 -13.56 -6.50 -17.47
CA GLU A 389 -12.70 -7.60 -17.04
C GLU A 389 -13.27 -8.28 -15.78
N VAL A 390 -13.35 -9.61 -15.81
CA VAL A 390 -13.71 -10.45 -14.66
C VAL A 390 -12.55 -11.38 -14.37
N GLN A 391 -11.85 -11.17 -13.25
CA GLN A 391 -10.59 -11.86 -12.97
C GLN A 391 -10.75 -13.22 -12.26
N ILE A 392 -11.87 -13.45 -11.56
CA ILE A 392 -12.19 -14.72 -10.91
C ILE A 392 -13.60 -15.16 -11.33
N PHE A 393 -13.73 -15.70 -12.53
CA PHE A 393 -15.01 -16.16 -13.07
C PHE A 393 -15.28 -17.61 -12.66
N LYS A 394 -16.31 -17.85 -11.85
CA LYS A 394 -16.71 -19.19 -11.37
C LYS A 394 -17.69 -19.90 -12.31
N GLY A 395 -18.19 -19.24 -13.35
CA GLY A 395 -19.14 -19.84 -14.31
C GLY A 395 -20.50 -20.18 -13.72
N THR A 396 -20.89 -19.50 -12.63
CA THR A 396 -22.22 -19.64 -12.03
C THR A 396 -23.29 -19.07 -12.96
N SER A 397 -24.55 -19.52 -12.80
CA SER A 397 -25.67 -19.02 -13.62
C SER A 397 -25.84 -17.50 -13.53
N ARG A 398 -25.61 -16.90 -12.35
CA ARG A 398 -25.75 -15.44 -12.13
C ARG A 398 -24.59 -14.64 -12.75
N GLU A 399 -23.35 -15.13 -12.63
CA GLU A 399 -22.20 -14.54 -13.35
C GLU A 399 -22.43 -14.54 -14.86
N LEU A 400 -22.90 -15.68 -15.41
CA LEU A 400 -23.23 -15.80 -16.82
C LEU A 400 -24.29 -14.78 -17.23
N VAL A 401 -25.39 -14.67 -16.47
CA VAL A 401 -26.46 -13.69 -16.74
C VAL A 401 -25.92 -12.27 -16.75
N LEU A 402 -25.08 -11.88 -15.78
CA LEU A 402 -24.49 -10.54 -15.72
C LEU A 402 -23.58 -10.25 -16.93
N VAL A 403 -22.68 -11.18 -17.24
CA VAL A 403 -21.76 -11.05 -18.39
C VAL A 403 -22.57 -10.96 -19.70
N ILE A 404 -23.63 -11.76 -19.85
CA ILE A 404 -24.52 -11.71 -21.01
C ILE A 404 -25.25 -10.36 -21.08
N GLN A 405 -25.72 -9.82 -19.95
CA GLN A 405 -26.36 -8.50 -19.89
C GLN A 405 -25.38 -7.41 -20.34
N PHE A 406 -24.13 -7.42 -19.85
CA PHE A 406 -23.12 -6.48 -20.31
C PHE A 406 -22.81 -6.62 -21.81
N LEU A 407 -22.64 -7.84 -22.31
CA LEU A 407 -22.42 -8.10 -23.74
C LEU A 407 -23.58 -7.61 -24.60
N ARG A 408 -24.82 -7.68 -24.10
CA ARG A 408 -26.03 -7.24 -24.79
C ARG A 408 -26.20 -5.72 -24.75
N ASP A 409 -25.98 -5.10 -23.60
CA ASP A 409 -26.39 -3.71 -23.34
C ASP A 409 -25.27 -2.69 -23.59
N ALA A 410 -24.00 -3.09 -23.46
CA ALA A 410 -22.85 -2.22 -23.74
C ALA A 410 -22.54 -2.14 -25.26
N ARG A 411 -23.14 -1.15 -25.93
CA ARG A 411 -23.08 -1.00 -27.40
C ARG A 411 -21.72 -0.58 -27.97
N VAL A 412 -20.84 0.00 -27.15
CA VAL A 412 -19.50 0.45 -27.54
C VAL A 412 -18.37 -0.46 -27.02
N LEU A 413 -18.74 -1.58 -26.39
CA LEU A 413 -17.79 -2.53 -25.80
C LEU A 413 -16.87 -3.11 -26.87
N GLN A 414 -15.57 -3.09 -26.61
CA GLN A 414 -14.54 -3.61 -27.51
C GLN A 414 -13.97 -4.94 -26.99
N ARG A 415 -13.84 -5.07 -25.66
CA ARG A 415 -13.22 -6.24 -25.03
C ARG A 415 -14.01 -6.68 -23.79
N MET A 416 -14.27 -7.97 -23.70
CA MET A 416 -14.75 -8.66 -22.51
C MET A 416 -13.68 -9.69 -22.13
N ASN A 417 -12.91 -9.43 -21.07
CA ASN A 417 -11.86 -10.32 -20.58
C ASN A 417 -12.39 -11.17 -19.44
N ILE A 418 -12.25 -12.49 -19.54
CA ILE A 418 -12.74 -13.44 -18.53
C ILE A 418 -11.59 -14.36 -18.15
N LYS A 419 -11.16 -14.26 -16.90
CA LYS A 419 -10.18 -15.17 -16.31
C LYS A 419 -10.91 -16.15 -15.41
N PHE A 420 -10.82 -17.43 -15.75
CA PHE A 420 -11.53 -18.47 -15.01
C PHE A 420 -10.87 -18.72 -13.65
N SER A 421 -11.71 -18.99 -12.64
CA SER A 421 -11.24 -19.50 -11.36
C SER A 421 -10.37 -20.75 -11.55
N SER A 422 -9.30 -20.85 -10.76
CA SER A 422 -8.43 -22.02 -10.70
C SER A 422 -9.16 -23.28 -10.22
N SER A 423 -10.28 -23.11 -9.51
CA SER A 423 -11.11 -24.21 -8.99
C SER A 423 -11.95 -24.94 -10.05
N LEU A 424 -12.12 -24.37 -11.25
CA LEU A 424 -12.97 -24.96 -12.28
C LEU A 424 -12.24 -26.05 -13.08
N SER A 425 -12.95 -27.16 -13.31
CA SER A 425 -12.51 -28.18 -14.27
C SER A 425 -12.54 -27.67 -15.72
N ILE A 426 -11.74 -28.28 -16.59
CA ILE A 426 -11.71 -27.96 -18.03
C ILE A 426 -13.12 -28.07 -18.64
N THR A 427 -13.89 -29.09 -18.26
CA THR A 427 -15.27 -29.28 -18.74
C THR A 427 -16.19 -28.12 -18.34
N GLN A 428 -16.07 -27.63 -17.11
CA GLN A 428 -16.87 -26.48 -16.65
C GLN A 428 -16.47 -25.19 -17.40
N LYS A 429 -15.16 -24.96 -17.60
CA LYS A 429 -14.65 -23.82 -18.38
C LYS A 429 -15.18 -23.87 -19.81
N ASN A 430 -15.06 -25.00 -20.50
CA ASN A 430 -15.55 -25.17 -21.87
C ASN A 430 -17.06 -24.94 -21.98
N LYS A 431 -17.85 -25.47 -21.04
CA LYS A 431 -19.30 -25.25 -21.00
C LYS A 431 -19.65 -23.76 -20.88
N ALA A 432 -18.95 -23.02 -20.01
CA ALA A 432 -19.17 -21.59 -19.86
C ALA A 432 -18.73 -20.81 -21.11
N MET A 433 -17.60 -21.17 -21.72
CA MET A 433 -17.12 -20.56 -22.98
C MET A 433 -18.12 -20.74 -24.12
N GLU A 434 -18.64 -21.96 -24.31
CA GLU A 434 -19.65 -22.27 -25.33
C GLU A 434 -20.90 -21.41 -25.15
N GLN A 435 -21.39 -21.31 -23.91
CA GLN A 435 -22.54 -20.45 -23.60
C GLN A 435 -22.23 -18.99 -23.97
N LEU A 436 -21.16 -18.41 -23.44
CA LEU A 436 -20.81 -17.01 -23.67
C LEU A 436 -20.56 -16.65 -25.14
N LEU A 437 -19.98 -17.58 -25.92
CA LEU A 437 -19.70 -17.36 -27.34
C LEU A 437 -20.94 -17.45 -28.22
N THR A 438 -21.99 -18.17 -27.79
CA THR A 438 -23.25 -18.30 -28.55
C THR A 438 -24.19 -17.09 -28.40
N PHE A 439 -24.02 -16.26 -27.38
CA PHE A 439 -24.91 -15.12 -27.15
C PHE A 439 -24.63 -13.95 -28.12
N PRO A 440 -25.70 -13.30 -28.64
CA PRO A 440 -25.56 -12.13 -29.48
C PRO A 440 -25.02 -10.94 -28.67
N ARG A 441 -24.11 -10.19 -29.28
CA ARG A 441 -23.45 -9.03 -28.69
C ARG A 441 -24.14 -7.75 -29.17
N GLY A 442 -24.35 -6.80 -28.27
CA GLY A 442 -24.84 -5.45 -28.61
C GLY A 442 -23.81 -4.65 -29.41
N SER A 443 -22.51 -4.92 -29.19
CA SER A 443 -21.39 -4.39 -29.98
C SER A 443 -20.87 -5.47 -30.95
N PRO A 444 -21.00 -5.27 -32.28
CA PRO A 444 -20.56 -6.26 -33.28
C PRO A 444 -19.04 -6.54 -33.26
N GLY A 445 -18.25 -5.56 -32.82
CA GLY A 445 -16.78 -5.64 -32.77
C GLY A 445 -16.23 -6.12 -31.42
N CYS A 446 -17.08 -6.39 -30.43
CA CYS A 446 -16.63 -6.82 -29.11
C CYS A 446 -15.95 -8.19 -29.20
N VAL A 447 -14.72 -8.31 -28.70
CA VAL A 447 -13.99 -9.58 -28.59
C VAL A 447 -14.12 -10.11 -27.16
N VAL A 448 -14.50 -11.39 -27.01
CA VAL A 448 -14.53 -12.08 -25.72
C VAL A 448 -13.23 -12.88 -25.60
N ASN A 449 -12.37 -12.49 -24.67
CA ASN A 449 -11.09 -13.15 -24.40
C ASN A 449 -11.20 -14.00 -23.13
N PHE A 450 -10.68 -15.21 -23.20
CA PHE A 450 -10.53 -16.10 -22.05
C PHE A 450 -9.06 -16.19 -21.69
N LEU A 451 -8.69 -15.72 -20.49
CA LEU A 451 -7.30 -15.57 -20.02
C LEU A 451 -6.85 -16.72 -19.11
#